data_AF-A0A3L7X6D2-F1
#
_entry.id   AF-A0A3L7X6D2-F1
#
_cell.length_a   1.000
_cell.length_b   1.000
_cell.length_c   1.000
_cell.angle_alpha   90.00
_cell.angle_beta   90.00
_cell.angle_gamma   90.00
#
_symmetry.space_group_name_H-M   'P 1'
#
loop_
_entity.id
_entity.type
_entity.pdbx_description
1 polymer ?
#
loop_
_entity_poly.entity_id
_entity_poly.type
_entity_poly.pdbx_seq_one_letter_code
_entity_poly.pdbx_strand_id
1 'polypeptide(L)'
;MPRSDNEEYLFRASALKKFTSSVLYLSASVEPEGRTLEQLLFAAVAGVSMVFATVIAFYFQARFGTFTLPVFAALVVGYMFKDRIKEVGRLLSVRLLRNVLYDRRIILETYDRSHALGHLREKVSFVAPDDLPAAVRALRRRGQATDLEGDGQAESVIGYTKAVTLFSQKFERIYPGGPPLTGISDILRLDIRPFLHKMDDPIQRKPLLKDGRIQWVRGVKVYHVHLVSVIEDGNGAKSRYTSSLLTLNRKGIVRVESLSTSAPETAEPGGL
;
A
#
# COMPACT_ATOMS: atom_id res chain seq x y z
N MET A 1 57.64 3.48 1.96
CA MET A 1 56.28 3.51 2.55
C MET A 1 55.27 3.53 1.42
N PRO A 2 54.58 2.43 1.09
CA PRO A 2 53.54 2.46 0.07
C PRO A 2 52.23 2.93 0.71
N ARG A 3 51.81 4.13 0.32
CA ARG A 3 50.45 4.67 0.55
C ARG A 3 49.58 4.23 -0.64
N SER A 4 48.31 3.91 -0.34
CA SER A 4 47.13 3.97 -1.23
C SER A 4 47.02 3.03 -2.45
N ASP A 5 46.75 1.74 -2.28
CA ASP A 5 46.38 0.87 -3.44
C ASP A 5 45.11 0.02 -3.27
N ASN A 6 44.51 -0.08 -2.08
CA ASN A 6 43.28 -0.86 -1.91
C ASN A 6 42.00 -0.05 -2.13
N GLU A 7 41.97 1.23 -1.76
CA GLU A 7 40.78 2.07 -1.93
C GLU A 7 40.43 2.29 -3.39
N GLU A 8 41.44 2.55 -4.24
CA GLU A 8 41.21 2.78 -5.67
C GLU A 8 40.75 1.51 -6.39
N TYR A 9 41.34 0.35 -6.05
CA TYR A 9 40.89 -0.94 -6.55
C TYR A 9 39.46 -1.26 -6.10
N LEU A 10 39.15 -1.09 -4.81
CA LEU A 10 37.79 -1.31 -4.27
C LEU A 10 36.78 -0.35 -4.89
N PHE A 11 37.15 0.91 -5.11
CA PHE A 11 36.30 1.91 -5.75
C PHE A 11 36.00 1.51 -7.20
N ARG A 12 37.03 1.14 -7.98
CA ARG A 12 36.87 0.70 -9.37
C ARG A 12 36.10 -0.62 -9.48
N ALA A 13 36.35 -1.59 -8.61
CA ALA A 13 35.61 -2.86 -8.58
C ALA A 13 34.14 -2.64 -8.19
N SER A 14 33.87 -1.76 -7.23
CA SER A 14 32.50 -1.39 -6.85
C SER A 14 31.79 -0.61 -7.96
N ALA A 15 32.50 0.29 -8.65
CA ALA A 15 31.98 1.02 -9.80
C ALA A 15 31.68 0.09 -10.98
N LEU A 16 32.58 -0.85 -11.28
CA LEU A 16 32.38 -1.86 -12.31
C LEU A 16 31.20 -2.77 -11.97
N LYS A 17 31.13 -3.27 -10.73
CA LYS A 17 29.98 -4.04 -10.24
C LYS A 17 28.69 -3.24 -10.37
N LYS A 18 28.70 -1.95 -10.02
CA LYS A 18 27.54 -1.06 -10.14
C LYS A 18 27.15 -0.85 -11.60
N PHE A 19 28.11 -0.76 -12.52
CA PHE A 19 27.90 -0.59 -13.96
C PHE A 19 27.38 -1.87 -14.63
N THR A 20 27.93 -3.04 -14.29
CA THR A 20 27.42 -4.32 -14.78
C THR A 20 26.04 -4.62 -14.18
N SER A 21 25.83 -4.30 -12.90
CA SER A 21 24.55 -4.52 -12.24
C SER A 21 23.49 -3.48 -12.62
N SER A 22 23.87 -2.27 -13.05
CA SER A 22 22.90 -1.23 -13.45
C SER A 22 22.04 -1.64 -14.63
N VAL A 23 22.55 -2.50 -15.51
CA VAL A 23 21.75 -3.08 -16.61
C VAL A 23 20.69 -4.05 -16.10
N LEU A 24 20.88 -4.62 -14.90
CA LEU A 24 19.92 -5.52 -14.24
C LEU A 24 18.90 -4.76 -13.37
N TYR A 25 19.14 -3.48 -13.08
CA TYR A 25 18.21 -2.66 -12.31
C TYR A 25 17.25 -1.92 -13.25
N LEU A 26 15.95 -2.17 -13.09
CA LEU A 26 14.94 -1.35 -13.74
C LEU A 26 14.84 0.01 -13.06
N SER A 27 14.74 1.06 -13.87
CA SER A 27 14.41 2.39 -13.39
C SER A 27 12.92 2.43 -13.03
N ALA A 28 12.60 3.03 -11.89
CA ALA A 28 11.25 3.16 -11.36
C ALA A 28 10.90 4.64 -11.27
N SER A 29 9.94 5.10 -12.10
CA SER A 29 9.35 6.44 -11.96
C SER A 29 8.05 6.34 -11.18
N VAL A 30 7.90 7.12 -10.11
CA VAL A 30 6.70 7.11 -9.25
C VAL A 30 5.76 8.22 -9.68
N GLU A 31 4.56 7.84 -10.08
CA GLU A 31 3.49 8.77 -10.43
C GLU A 31 2.27 8.54 -9.53
N PRO A 32 1.62 9.63 -9.05
CA PRO A 32 0.34 9.50 -8.37
C PRO A 32 -0.71 9.00 -9.35
N GLU A 33 -1.36 7.89 -9.02
CA GLU A 33 -2.35 7.30 -9.91
C GLU A 33 -3.68 8.05 -9.86
N GLY A 34 -4.36 8.16 -11.01
CA GLY A 34 -5.75 8.62 -11.06
C GLY A 34 -5.96 10.11 -11.27
N ARG A 35 -4.91 10.91 -11.52
CA ARG A 35 -5.04 12.36 -11.81
C ARG A 35 -6.01 12.66 -12.96
N THR A 36 -6.05 11.82 -14.00
CA THR A 36 -6.98 11.96 -15.13
C THR A 36 -8.42 11.65 -14.74
N LEU A 37 -8.64 10.59 -13.96
CA LEU A 37 -9.97 10.21 -13.47
C LEU A 37 -10.50 11.24 -12.46
N GLU A 38 -9.63 11.78 -11.62
CA GLU A 38 -9.92 12.89 -10.69
C GLU A 38 -10.38 14.13 -11.46
N GLN A 39 -9.67 14.51 -12.52
CA GLN A 39 -10.06 15.62 -13.38
C GLN A 39 -11.41 15.38 -14.09
N LEU A 40 -11.66 14.17 -14.58
CA LEU A 40 -12.96 13.78 -15.17
C LEU A 40 -14.12 13.91 -14.17
N LEU A 41 -13.94 13.40 -12.96
CA LEU A 41 -14.94 13.52 -11.90
C LEU A 41 -15.15 14.97 -11.46
N PHE A 42 -14.09 15.77 -11.37
CA PHE A 42 -14.20 17.20 -11.07
C PHE A 42 -14.93 17.96 -12.19
N ALA A 43 -14.69 17.60 -13.45
CA ALA A 43 -15.41 18.15 -14.60
C ALA A 43 -16.90 17.78 -14.54
N ALA A 44 -17.23 16.53 -14.23
CA ALA A 44 -18.62 16.09 -14.05
C ALA A 44 -19.33 16.86 -12.92
N VAL A 45 -18.69 16.97 -11.76
CA VAL A 45 -19.23 17.75 -10.62
C VAL A 45 -19.43 19.23 -11.00
N ALA A 46 -18.48 19.83 -11.72
CA ALA A 46 -18.61 21.21 -12.19
C ALA A 46 -19.79 21.36 -13.18
N GLY A 47 -19.99 20.38 -14.07
CA GLY A 47 -21.13 20.32 -14.99
C GLY A 47 -22.46 20.24 -14.25
N VAL A 48 -22.61 19.32 -13.31
CA VAL A 48 -23.81 19.19 -12.46
C VAL A 48 -24.10 20.50 -11.71
N SER A 49 -23.06 21.13 -11.16
CA SER A 49 -23.19 22.41 -10.45
C SER A 49 -23.64 23.54 -11.39
N MET A 50 -23.13 23.58 -12.62
CA MET A 50 -23.57 24.55 -13.63
C MET A 50 -25.04 24.34 -14.02
N VAL A 51 -25.46 23.10 -14.26
CA VAL A 51 -26.87 22.78 -14.57
C VAL A 51 -27.79 23.21 -13.44
N PHE A 52 -27.39 23.00 -12.19
CA PHE A 52 -28.18 23.44 -11.03
C PHE A 52 -28.37 24.98 -11.01
N ALA A 53 -27.29 25.73 -11.21
CA ALA A 53 -27.36 27.20 -11.24
C ALA A 53 -28.22 27.72 -12.39
N THR A 54 -28.10 27.12 -13.59
CA THR A 54 -28.89 27.54 -14.75
C THR A 54 -30.36 27.20 -14.58
N VAL A 55 -30.71 26.06 -13.97
CA VAL A 55 -32.10 25.71 -13.65
C VAL A 55 -32.71 26.72 -12.69
N ILE A 56 -32.01 27.12 -11.62
CA ILE A 56 -32.49 28.16 -10.70
C ILE A 56 -32.65 29.50 -11.43
N ALA A 57 -31.64 29.89 -12.21
CA ALA A 57 -31.66 31.14 -12.95
C ALA A 57 -32.87 31.20 -13.91
N PHE A 58 -33.07 30.17 -14.74
CA PHE A 58 -34.18 30.12 -15.69
C PHE A 58 -35.53 30.01 -15.00
N TYR A 59 -35.65 29.24 -13.91
CA TYR A 59 -36.90 29.12 -13.16
C TYR A 59 -37.36 30.47 -12.59
N PHE A 60 -36.46 31.21 -11.94
CA PHE A 60 -36.79 32.52 -11.37
C PHE A 60 -36.97 33.60 -12.46
N GLN A 61 -36.18 33.56 -13.53
CA GLN A 61 -36.38 34.44 -14.69
C GLN A 61 -37.73 34.21 -15.37
N ALA A 62 -38.16 32.96 -15.54
CA ALA A 62 -39.46 32.64 -16.12
C ALA A 62 -40.63 33.08 -15.23
N ARG A 63 -40.46 33.05 -13.90
CA ARG A 63 -41.55 33.38 -12.96
C ARG A 63 -41.70 34.87 -12.66
N PHE A 64 -40.59 35.60 -12.60
CA PHE A 64 -40.52 37.00 -12.11
C PHE A 64 -39.95 37.99 -13.15
N GLY A 65 -39.66 37.55 -14.37
CA GLY A 65 -39.04 38.36 -15.42
C GLY A 65 -37.52 38.49 -15.29
N THR A 66 -36.89 39.29 -16.15
CA THR A 66 -35.41 39.30 -16.27
C THR A 66 -34.69 40.20 -15.25
N PHE A 67 -35.31 41.30 -14.81
CA PHE A 67 -34.65 42.35 -14.02
C PHE A 67 -35.47 42.77 -12.79
N THR A 68 -35.81 41.83 -11.92
CA THR A 68 -36.48 42.12 -10.65
C THR A 68 -35.58 41.79 -9.46
N LEU A 69 -35.72 42.54 -8.36
CA LEU A 69 -34.97 42.32 -7.11
C LEU A 69 -35.01 40.85 -6.63
N PRO A 70 -36.14 40.12 -6.67
CA PRO A 70 -36.20 38.71 -6.31
C PRO A 70 -35.31 37.82 -7.18
N VAL A 71 -35.21 38.11 -8.48
CA VAL A 71 -34.37 37.33 -9.42
C VAL A 71 -32.90 37.58 -9.15
N PHE A 72 -32.51 38.82 -8.86
CA PHE A 72 -31.13 39.13 -8.46
C PHE A 72 -30.74 38.39 -7.18
N ALA A 73 -31.60 38.42 -6.15
CA ALA A 73 -31.37 37.67 -4.92
C ALA A 73 -31.27 36.15 -5.17
N ALA A 74 -32.18 35.60 -5.98
CA ALA A 74 -32.17 34.18 -6.35
C ALA A 74 -30.92 33.78 -7.14
N LEU A 75 -30.41 34.66 -8.02
CA LEU A 75 -29.16 34.42 -8.74
C LEU A 75 -27.97 34.39 -7.78
N VAL A 76 -27.82 35.37 -6.89
CA VAL A 76 -26.73 35.38 -5.89
C VAL A 76 -26.76 34.10 -5.06
N VAL A 77 -27.93 33.76 -4.50
CA VAL A 77 -28.10 32.56 -3.68
C VAL A 77 -27.85 31.28 -4.50
N GLY A 78 -28.38 31.19 -5.72
CA GLY A 78 -28.16 30.05 -6.62
C GLY A 78 -26.68 29.85 -6.97
N TYR A 79 -25.94 30.93 -7.19
CA TYR A 79 -24.49 30.87 -7.41
C TYR A 79 -23.73 30.43 -6.15
N MET A 80 -24.14 30.87 -4.96
CA MET A 80 -23.55 30.38 -3.70
C MET A 80 -23.80 28.89 -3.50
N PHE A 81 -25.02 28.41 -3.79
CA PHE A 81 -25.34 26.99 -3.70
C PHE A 81 -24.56 26.15 -4.72
N LYS A 82 -24.41 26.64 -5.96
CA LYS A 82 -23.53 26.02 -6.96
C LYS A 82 -22.12 25.81 -6.43
N ASP A 83 -21.54 26.82 -5.81
CA ASP A 83 -20.17 26.71 -5.29
C ASP A 83 -20.07 25.69 -4.15
N ARG A 84 -21.09 25.61 -3.29
CA ARG A 84 -21.15 24.57 -2.23
C ARG A 84 -21.33 23.17 -2.79
N ILE A 85 -22.20 22.98 -3.78
CA ILE A 85 -22.38 21.69 -4.45
C ILE A 85 -21.07 21.25 -5.11
N LYS A 86 -20.38 22.17 -5.80
CA LYS A 86 -19.10 21.89 -6.45
C LYS A 86 -18.02 21.48 -5.44
N GLU A 87 -17.92 22.19 -4.32
CA GLU A 87 -16.93 21.91 -3.28
C GLU A 87 -17.19 20.57 -2.59
N VAL A 88 -18.43 20.31 -2.20
CA VAL A 88 -18.84 19.03 -1.60
C VAL A 88 -18.62 17.89 -2.59
N GLY A 89 -19.03 18.06 -3.85
CA GLY A 89 -18.82 17.07 -4.90
C GLY A 89 -17.33 16.79 -5.13
N ARG A 90 -16.47 17.82 -5.08
CA ARG A 90 -15.01 17.64 -5.19
C ARG A 90 -14.46 16.80 -4.05
N LEU A 91 -14.84 17.11 -2.81
CA LEU A 91 -14.41 16.36 -1.63
C LEU A 91 -14.89 14.91 -1.65
N LEU A 92 -16.14 14.67 -2.07
CA LEU A 92 -16.70 13.33 -2.23
C LEU A 92 -15.97 12.54 -3.32
N SER A 93 -15.70 13.17 -4.47
CA SER A 93 -14.93 12.54 -5.55
C SER A 93 -13.55 12.09 -5.08
N VAL A 94 -12.80 12.94 -4.36
CA VAL A 94 -11.48 12.57 -3.80
C VAL A 94 -11.60 11.39 -2.83
N ARG A 95 -12.62 11.39 -1.95
CA ARG A 95 -12.84 10.29 -1.01
C ARG A 95 -13.17 8.98 -1.72
N LEU A 96 -14.04 9.02 -2.73
CA LEU A 96 -14.42 7.86 -3.53
C LEU A 96 -13.22 7.31 -4.31
N LEU A 97 -12.46 8.20 -4.94
CA LEU A 97 -11.25 7.89 -5.71
C LEU A 97 -10.18 7.25 -4.84
N ARG A 98 -9.96 7.75 -3.62
CA ARG A 98 -8.99 7.17 -2.67
C ARG A 98 -9.30 5.72 -2.30
N ASN A 99 -10.57 5.33 -2.26
CA ASN A 99 -10.94 3.96 -1.92
C ASN A 99 -10.70 2.98 -3.09
N VAL A 100 -10.71 3.47 -4.33
CA VAL A 100 -10.61 2.64 -5.55
C VAL A 100 -9.21 2.68 -6.17
N LEU A 101 -8.54 3.82 -6.13
CA LEU A 101 -7.21 3.99 -6.71
C LEU A 101 -6.12 3.33 -5.86
N TYR A 102 -5.01 3.00 -6.51
CA TYR A 102 -3.78 2.65 -5.81
C TYR A 102 -3.03 3.94 -5.47
N ASP A 103 -2.32 3.93 -4.35
CA ASP A 103 -1.63 5.11 -3.84
C ASP A 103 -0.48 5.53 -4.76
N ARG A 104 0.17 4.55 -5.40
CA ARG A 104 1.34 4.75 -6.24
C ARG A 104 1.25 3.90 -7.48
N ARG A 105 1.51 4.50 -8.64
CA ARG A 105 1.84 3.80 -9.87
C ARG A 105 3.31 4.01 -10.16
N ILE A 106 4.05 2.92 -10.31
CA ILE A 106 5.47 2.94 -10.63
C ILE A 106 5.65 2.38 -12.03
N ILE A 107 6.16 3.19 -12.95
CA ILE A 107 6.46 2.73 -14.31
C ILE A 107 7.82 2.05 -14.27
N LEU A 108 7.86 0.82 -14.75
CA LEU A 108 9.09 0.04 -14.88
C LEU A 108 9.70 0.35 -16.23
N GLU A 109 10.87 0.97 -16.23
CA GLU A 109 11.58 1.40 -17.43
C GLU A 109 12.94 0.71 -17.52
N THR A 110 13.44 0.57 -18.76
CA THR A 110 14.84 0.24 -18.99
C THR A 110 15.75 1.28 -18.31
N TYR A 111 16.98 0.92 -17.98
CA TYR A 111 17.93 1.82 -17.30
C TYR A 111 18.10 3.18 -18.01
N ASP A 112 18.09 3.17 -19.34
CA ASP A 112 18.18 4.36 -20.21
C ASP A 112 16.86 5.16 -20.33
N ARG A 113 15.78 4.70 -19.67
CA ARG A 113 14.42 5.28 -19.69
C ARG A 113 13.80 5.40 -21.09
N SER A 114 14.32 4.68 -22.07
CA SER A 114 13.82 4.77 -23.45
C SER A 114 12.54 3.96 -23.65
N HIS A 115 12.34 2.91 -22.85
CA HIS A 115 11.21 1.99 -23.00
C HIS A 115 10.56 1.64 -21.66
N ALA A 116 9.23 1.79 -21.60
CA ALA A 116 8.41 1.32 -20.49
C ALA A 116 8.11 -0.17 -20.64
N LEU A 117 8.70 -0.98 -19.77
CA LEU A 117 8.67 -2.45 -19.72
C LEU A 117 7.45 -2.99 -18.96
N GLY A 118 6.85 -2.18 -18.09
CA GLY A 118 5.71 -2.58 -17.29
C GLY A 118 5.25 -1.47 -16.38
N HIS A 119 4.29 -1.79 -15.52
CA HIS A 119 3.89 -0.91 -14.44
C HIS A 119 3.56 -1.71 -13.19
N LEU A 120 3.75 -1.05 -12.07
CA LEU A 120 3.51 -1.55 -10.74
C LEU A 120 2.50 -0.63 -10.06
N ARG A 121 1.53 -1.17 -9.34
CA ARG A 121 0.55 -0.40 -8.56
C ARG A 121 0.61 -0.86 -7.12
N GLU A 122 0.72 0.08 -6.19
CA GLU A 122 0.82 -0.20 -4.75
C GLU A 122 -0.27 0.53 -3.98
N LYS A 123 -0.89 -0.18 -3.04
CA LYS A 123 -1.91 0.35 -2.14
C LYS A 123 -1.65 -0.12 -0.71
N VAL A 124 -1.71 0.81 0.25
CA VAL A 124 -1.65 0.51 1.68
C VAL A 124 -2.94 0.97 2.33
N SER A 125 -3.59 0.08 3.06
CA SER A 125 -4.84 0.39 3.77
C SER A 125 -4.89 -0.31 5.12
N PHE A 126 -5.70 0.22 6.03
CA PHE A 126 -6.09 -0.50 7.24
C PHE A 126 -7.33 -1.34 6.91
N VAL A 127 -7.28 -2.62 7.26
CA VAL A 127 -8.33 -3.59 6.93
C VAL A 127 -8.94 -4.08 8.24
N ALA A 128 -10.27 -4.20 8.30
CA ALA A 128 -10.91 -4.80 9.47
C ALA A 128 -10.61 -6.31 9.50
N PRO A 129 -10.44 -6.94 10.68
CA PRO A 129 -10.21 -8.38 10.77
C PRO A 129 -11.28 -9.23 10.06
N ASP A 130 -12.52 -8.75 10.02
CA ASP A 130 -13.66 -9.43 9.38
C ASP A 130 -13.58 -9.39 7.84
N ASP A 131 -12.98 -8.34 7.27
CA ASP A 131 -12.80 -8.15 5.82
C ASP A 131 -11.64 -9.00 5.26
N LEU A 132 -10.85 -9.66 6.13
CA LEU A 132 -9.73 -10.49 5.69
C LEU A 132 -10.20 -11.79 5.01
N PRO A 133 -9.54 -12.23 3.93
CA PRO A 133 -9.83 -13.52 3.30
C PRO A 133 -9.75 -14.68 4.30
N ALA A 134 -10.64 -15.67 4.17
CA ALA A 134 -10.73 -16.81 5.09
C ALA A 134 -9.41 -17.58 5.24
N ALA A 135 -8.68 -17.77 4.13
CA ALA A 135 -7.36 -18.40 4.14
C ALA A 135 -6.33 -17.62 4.98
N VAL A 136 -6.33 -16.29 4.89
CA VAL A 136 -5.46 -15.41 5.68
C VAL A 136 -5.83 -15.47 7.17
N ARG A 137 -7.13 -15.45 7.49
CA ARG A 137 -7.61 -15.61 8.87
C ARG A 137 -7.21 -16.95 9.47
N ALA A 138 -7.29 -18.04 8.71
CA ALA A 138 -6.88 -19.37 9.15
C ALA A 138 -5.37 -19.44 9.43
N LEU A 139 -4.54 -18.86 8.56
CA LEU A 139 -3.10 -18.76 8.76
C LEU A 139 -2.73 -17.91 9.99
N ARG A 140 -3.45 -16.82 10.22
CA ARG A 140 -3.28 -15.97 11.40
C ARG A 140 -3.58 -16.71 12.70
N ARG A 141 -4.66 -17.51 12.76
CA ARG A 141 -4.99 -18.33 13.95
C ARG A 141 -3.90 -19.34 14.30
N ARG A 142 -3.23 -19.93 13.30
CA ARG A 142 -2.17 -20.94 13.53
C ARG A 142 -0.93 -20.38 14.24
N GLY A 143 -0.68 -19.07 14.11
CA GLY A 143 0.47 -18.44 14.76
C GLY A 143 0.19 -17.88 16.14
N GLN A 144 -1.06 -17.97 16.65
CA GLN A 144 -1.37 -17.52 18.00
C GLN A 144 -0.73 -18.49 18.99
N ALA A 145 0.18 -17.99 19.83
CA ALA A 145 0.90 -18.81 20.80
C ALA A 145 0.06 -19.10 22.05
N THR A 146 -0.98 -18.28 22.29
CA THR A 146 -1.83 -18.38 23.48
C THR A 146 -3.25 -17.88 23.18
N ASP A 147 -4.27 -18.50 23.76
CA ASP A 147 -5.68 -18.06 23.63
C ASP A 147 -5.91 -16.61 24.13
N LEU A 148 -5.02 -16.11 24.99
CA LEU A 148 -5.01 -14.72 25.48
C LEU A 148 -4.77 -13.67 24.39
N GLU A 149 -4.19 -14.05 23.24
CA GLU A 149 -4.01 -13.16 22.08
C GLU A 149 -5.31 -13.00 21.26
N GLY A 150 -6.30 -13.85 21.50
CA GLY A 150 -7.57 -13.87 20.76
C GLY A 150 -8.69 -13.04 21.39
N ASP A 151 -8.62 -12.74 22.68
CA ASP A 151 -9.78 -12.28 23.46
C ASP A 151 -9.74 -10.76 23.70
N GLY A 152 -10.26 -10.00 22.74
CA GLY A 152 -10.77 -8.63 22.96
C GLY A 152 -9.82 -7.45 22.71
N GLN A 153 -8.57 -7.67 22.29
CA GLN A 153 -7.70 -6.54 21.89
C GLN A 153 -7.94 -6.16 20.42
N ALA A 154 -8.32 -4.89 20.18
CA ALA A 154 -8.48 -4.37 18.83
C ALA A 154 -7.12 -4.41 18.09
N GLU A 155 -6.97 -5.38 17.19
CA GLU A 155 -5.78 -5.50 16.35
C GLU A 155 -5.95 -4.65 15.09
N SER A 156 -4.91 -3.87 14.77
CA SER A 156 -4.84 -3.11 13.53
C SER A 156 -4.17 -3.95 12.45
N VAL A 157 -4.91 -4.28 11.39
CA VAL A 157 -4.36 -5.00 10.24
C VAL A 157 -3.98 -4.01 9.14
N ILE A 158 -2.73 -4.08 8.68
CA ILE A 158 -2.25 -3.30 7.53
C ILE A 158 -2.28 -4.20 6.29
N GLY A 159 -3.15 -3.89 5.35
CA GLY A 159 -3.21 -4.51 4.03
C GLY A 159 -2.32 -3.76 3.04
N TYR A 160 -1.26 -4.42 2.56
CA TYR A 160 -0.44 -3.94 1.45
C TYR A 160 -0.74 -4.78 0.21
N THR A 161 -1.22 -4.13 -0.85
CA THR A 161 -1.49 -4.75 -2.14
C THR A 161 -0.52 -4.24 -3.19
N LYS A 162 0.12 -5.16 -3.90
CA LYS A 162 1.09 -4.87 -4.95
C LYS A 162 0.67 -5.60 -6.22
N ALA A 163 0.29 -4.87 -7.26
CA ALA A 163 -0.04 -5.43 -8.57
C ALA A 163 1.09 -5.13 -9.56
N VAL A 164 1.68 -6.17 -10.14
CA VAL A 164 2.78 -6.09 -11.11
C VAL A 164 2.26 -6.49 -12.49
N THR A 165 2.37 -5.60 -13.47
CA THR A 165 2.02 -5.90 -14.87
C THR A 165 3.24 -5.72 -15.75
N LEU A 166 3.63 -6.78 -16.45
CA LEU A 166 4.79 -6.81 -17.33
C LEU A 166 4.38 -7.03 -18.79
N PHE A 167 5.00 -6.30 -19.69
CA PHE A 167 4.71 -6.39 -21.13
C PHE A 167 5.78 -7.23 -21.83
N SER A 168 5.63 -8.55 -21.82
CA SER A 168 6.59 -9.52 -22.40
C SER A 168 7.05 -9.15 -23.82
N GLN A 169 6.13 -8.73 -24.69
CA GLN A 169 6.43 -8.32 -26.07
C GLN A 169 7.43 -7.16 -26.18
N LYS A 170 7.49 -6.27 -25.18
CA LYS A 170 8.44 -5.15 -25.18
C LYS A 170 9.84 -5.61 -24.81
N PHE A 171 9.95 -6.59 -23.91
CA PHE A 171 11.24 -7.17 -23.53
C PHE A 171 11.93 -7.87 -24.72
N GLU A 172 11.17 -8.64 -25.51
CA GLU A 172 11.68 -9.32 -26.71
C GLU A 172 12.24 -8.34 -27.76
N ARG A 173 11.62 -7.16 -27.89
CA ARG A 173 12.05 -6.11 -28.83
C ARG A 173 13.32 -5.38 -28.40
N ILE A 174 13.53 -5.21 -27.10
CA ILE A 174 14.65 -4.43 -26.55
C ILE A 174 15.92 -5.28 -26.46
N TYR A 175 15.77 -6.59 -26.29
CA TYR A 175 16.91 -7.51 -26.17
C TYR A 175 16.78 -8.72 -27.11
N PRO A 176 16.78 -8.49 -28.44
CA PRO A 176 16.66 -9.57 -29.41
C PRO A 176 17.87 -10.52 -29.33
N GLY A 177 17.62 -11.79 -29.02
CA GLY A 177 18.64 -12.85 -28.96
C GLY A 177 19.44 -12.94 -27.65
N GLY A 178 19.05 -12.22 -26.60
CA GLY A 178 19.66 -12.38 -25.29
C GLY A 178 19.10 -13.54 -24.46
N PRO A 179 19.61 -13.74 -23.22
CA PRO A 179 19.13 -14.82 -22.37
C PRO A 179 17.64 -14.61 -22.07
N PRO A 180 16.85 -15.71 -22.05
CA PRO A 180 15.42 -15.63 -21.77
C PRO A 180 15.20 -15.02 -20.38
N LEU A 181 14.37 -13.98 -20.32
CA LEU A 181 14.03 -13.33 -19.06
C LEU A 181 13.21 -14.32 -18.22
N THR A 182 13.84 -14.93 -17.23
CA THR A 182 13.21 -16.02 -16.44
C THR A 182 12.23 -15.47 -15.38
N GLY A 183 12.34 -14.19 -15.05
CA GLY A 183 11.44 -13.53 -14.11
C GLY A 183 11.99 -12.19 -13.63
N ILE A 184 11.20 -11.51 -12.80
CA ILE A 184 11.62 -10.29 -12.11
C ILE A 184 11.79 -10.60 -10.63
N SER A 185 12.93 -10.18 -10.08
CA SER A 185 13.15 -10.21 -8.63
C SER A 185 12.64 -8.92 -8.02
N ASP A 186 11.60 -9.02 -7.19
CA ASP A 186 11.07 -7.91 -6.41
C ASP A 186 11.51 -8.03 -4.94
N ILE A 187 12.03 -6.93 -4.37
CA ILE A 187 12.50 -6.90 -2.99
C ILE A 187 11.63 -5.92 -2.19
N LEU A 188 10.67 -6.46 -1.44
CA LEU A 188 9.89 -5.71 -0.47
C LEU A 188 10.74 -5.43 0.79
N ARG A 189 10.89 -4.16 1.14
CA ARG A 189 11.58 -3.73 2.37
C ARG A 189 10.59 -3.08 3.32
N LEU A 190 10.34 -3.71 4.46
CA LEU A 190 9.53 -3.16 5.54
C LEU A 190 10.44 -2.60 6.64
N ASP A 191 10.39 -1.27 6.85
CA ASP A 191 11.09 -0.65 7.97
C ASP A 191 10.18 -0.59 9.20
N ILE A 192 10.53 -1.39 10.22
CA ILE A 192 9.75 -1.47 11.45
C ILE A 192 10.18 -0.45 12.52
N ARG A 193 11.32 0.24 12.36
CA ARG A 193 11.87 1.15 13.38
C ARG A 193 10.87 2.24 13.82
N PRO A 194 10.07 2.83 12.91
CA PRO A 194 9.04 3.79 13.29
C PRO A 194 7.95 3.20 14.20
N PHE A 195 7.78 1.89 14.28
CA PHE A 195 6.83 1.28 15.22
C PHE A 195 7.46 0.97 16.58
N LEU A 196 8.78 0.77 16.63
CA LEU A 196 9.49 0.39 17.85
C LEU A 196 9.65 1.53 18.85
N HIS A 197 9.72 2.79 18.38
CA HIS A 197 9.99 3.94 19.27
C HIS A 197 8.89 4.20 20.31
N LYS A 198 7.65 3.74 20.04
CA LYS A 198 6.50 3.87 20.95
C LYS A 198 6.32 2.66 21.87
N MET A 199 7.19 1.68 21.80
CA MET A 199 7.10 0.48 22.63
C MET A 199 7.63 0.74 24.05
N ASP A 200 7.01 0.08 25.03
CA ASP A 200 7.47 0.05 26.41
C ASP A 200 8.91 -0.45 26.55
N ASP A 201 9.51 -0.20 27.72
CA ASP A 201 10.81 -0.79 28.06
C ASP A 201 10.75 -2.33 27.93
N PRO A 202 11.65 -2.93 27.11
CA PRO A 202 11.66 -4.36 26.90
C PRO A 202 12.02 -5.15 28.14
N ILE A 203 12.59 -4.54 29.18
CA ILE A 203 13.01 -5.22 30.41
C ILE A 203 12.08 -4.81 31.54
N GLN A 204 11.32 -5.77 32.06
CA GLN A 204 10.45 -5.54 33.21
C GLN A 204 10.83 -6.47 34.35
N ARG A 205 10.91 -5.93 35.56
CA ARG A 205 11.08 -6.74 36.78
C ARG A 205 9.70 -7.13 37.26
N LYS A 206 9.43 -8.44 37.33
CA LYS A 206 8.17 -8.97 37.86
C LYS A 206 8.45 -9.84 39.09
N PRO A 207 7.63 -9.73 40.14
CA PRO A 207 7.73 -10.61 41.28
C PRO A 207 7.28 -12.02 40.87
N LEU A 208 8.10 -13.03 41.12
CA LEU A 208 7.78 -14.44 40.95
C LEU A 208 7.84 -15.10 42.32
N LEU A 209 6.75 -15.74 42.74
CA LEU A 209 6.74 -16.54 43.96
C LEU A 209 7.39 -17.89 43.65
N LYS A 210 8.53 -18.18 44.30
CA LYS A 210 9.21 -19.47 44.20
C LYS A 210 9.62 -19.92 45.59
N ASP A 211 9.19 -21.12 45.98
CA ASP A 211 9.47 -21.72 47.28
C ASP A 211 9.05 -20.83 48.48
N GLY A 212 7.88 -20.19 48.37
CA GLY A 212 7.34 -19.30 49.41
C GLY A 212 8.07 -17.95 49.57
N ARG A 213 9.05 -17.65 48.71
CA ARG A 213 9.77 -16.36 48.69
C ARG A 213 9.48 -15.60 47.39
N ILE A 214 9.27 -14.30 47.51
CA ILE A 214 9.14 -13.42 46.34
C ILE A 214 10.53 -13.16 45.78
N GLN A 215 10.79 -13.63 44.56
CA GLN A 215 12.01 -13.39 43.82
C GLN A 215 11.72 -12.42 42.66
N TRP A 216 12.59 -11.44 42.46
CA TRP A 216 12.45 -10.50 41.34
C TRP A 216 13.11 -11.07 40.09
N VAL A 217 12.29 -11.46 39.12
CA VAL A 217 12.77 -12.00 37.84
C VAL A 217 12.73 -10.91 36.77
N ARG A 218 13.75 -10.91 35.92
CA ARG A 218 13.83 -10.04 34.75
C ARG A 218 13.06 -10.68 33.60
N GLY A 219 11.87 -10.19 33.33
CA GLY A 219 11.07 -10.55 32.16
C GLY A 219 11.43 -9.68 30.96
N VAL A 220 11.38 -10.29 29.76
CA VAL A 220 11.51 -9.56 28.50
C VAL A 220 10.12 -9.39 27.90
N LYS A 221 9.67 -8.13 27.74
CA LYS A 221 8.43 -7.83 27.04
C LYS A 221 8.68 -7.90 25.54
N VAL A 222 7.88 -8.72 24.87
CA VAL A 222 7.91 -8.91 23.42
C VAL A 222 6.54 -8.63 22.83
N TYR A 223 6.52 -8.31 21.54
CA TYR A 223 5.32 -8.05 20.75
C TYR A 223 5.34 -8.94 19.51
N HIS A 224 4.21 -9.51 19.17
CA HIS A 224 4.06 -10.40 18.03
C HIS A 224 3.44 -9.65 16.85
N VAL A 225 4.05 -9.79 15.67
CA VAL A 225 3.56 -9.23 14.41
C VAL A 225 3.46 -10.36 13.40
N HIS A 226 2.25 -10.61 12.91
CA HIS A 226 2.02 -11.61 11.87
C HIS A 226 2.22 -10.97 10.49
N LEU A 227 3.10 -11.58 9.70
CA LEU A 227 3.28 -11.25 8.29
C LEU A 227 2.71 -12.39 7.46
N VAL A 228 1.63 -12.11 6.72
CA VAL A 228 1.04 -13.03 5.76
C VAL A 228 1.16 -12.42 4.37
N SER A 229 1.78 -13.16 3.46
CA SER A 229 1.93 -12.79 2.06
C SER A 229 1.12 -13.73 1.20
N VAL A 230 0.32 -13.16 0.29
CA VAL A 230 -0.43 -13.89 -0.72
C VAL A 230 0.07 -13.41 -2.08
N ILE A 231 0.61 -14.32 -2.86
CA ILE A 231 1.12 -14.04 -4.21
C ILE A 231 0.22 -14.78 -5.19
N GLU A 232 -0.41 -14.02 -6.07
CA GLU A 232 -1.31 -14.53 -7.10
C GLU A 232 -0.68 -14.29 -8.46
N ASP A 233 -0.76 -15.29 -9.34
CA ASP A 233 -0.35 -15.17 -10.72
C ASP A 233 -1.57 -14.80 -11.57
N GLY A 234 -1.44 -13.77 -12.40
CA GLY A 234 -2.49 -13.36 -13.35
C GLY A 234 -2.82 -14.42 -14.40
N ASN A 235 -1.96 -15.43 -14.59
CA ASN A 235 -2.17 -16.54 -15.53
C ASN A 235 -2.94 -17.73 -14.93
N GLY A 236 -3.56 -17.58 -13.74
CA GLY A 236 -4.43 -18.60 -13.16
C GLY A 236 -3.71 -19.72 -12.41
N ALA A 237 -2.43 -19.53 -12.06
CA ALA A 237 -1.74 -20.44 -11.16
C ALA A 237 -2.30 -20.31 -9.73
N LYS A 238 -2.20 -21.38 -8.93
CA LYS A 238 -2.66 -21.37 -7.53
C LYS A 238 -1.93 -20.30 -6.73
N SER A 239 -2.69 -19.49 -5.98
CA SER A 239 -2.14 -18.48 -5.06
C SER A 239 -1.19 -19.13 -4.05
N ARG A 240 -0.02 -18.53 -3.88
CA ARG A 240 1.00 -18.96 -2.91
C ARG A 240 0.86 -18.15 -1.64
N TYR A 241 0.74 -18.85 -0.51
CA TYR A 241 0.60 -18.24 0.80
C TYR A 241 1.86 -18.48 1.62
N THR A 242 2.41 -17.42 2.22
CA THR A 242 3.51 -17.52 3.17
C THR A 242 3.11 -16.83 4.45
N SER A 243 3.32 -17.48 5.60
CA SER A 243 3.07 -16.89 6.91
C SER A 243 4.34 -16.92 7.76
N SER A 244 4.65 -15.79 8.38
CA SER A 244 5.74 -15.64 9.34
C SER A 244 5.29 -14.86 10.56
N LEU A 245 5.76 -15.28 11.74
CA LEU A 245 5.58 -14.60 13.01
C LEU A 245 6.87 -13.86 13.36
N LEU A 246 6.81 -12.54 13.38
CA LEU A 246 7.89 -11.69 13.85
C LEU A 246 7.68 -11.40 15.33
N THR A 247 8.70 -11.66 16.14
CA THR A 247 8.70 -11.25 17.55
C THR A 247 9.64 -10.08 17.71
N LEU A 248 9.10 -8.98 18.20
CA LEU A 248 9.75 -7.68 18.26
C LEU A 248 9.88 -7.23 19.72
N ASN A 249 10.87 -6.39 19.97
CA ASN A 249 10.97 -5.57 21.18
C ASN A 249 11.44 -4.16 20.79
N ARG A 250 11.53 -3.24 21.76
CA ARG A 250 11.97 -1.86 21.50
C ARG A 250 13.34 -1.75 20.80
N LYS A 251 14.21 -2.75 20.93
CA LYS A 251 15.56 -2.77 20.32
C LYS A 251 15.54 -3.29 18.88
N GLY A 252 14.52 -4.02 18.45
CA GLY A 252 14.46 -4.60 17.12
C GLY A 252 13.73 -5.93 17.03
N ILE A 253 14.07 -6.68 15.99
CA ILE A 253 13.60 -8.04 15.76
C ILE A 253 14.35 -8.98 16.71
N VAL A 254 13.60 -9.76 17.50
CA VAL A 254 14.15 -10.78 18.41
C VAL A 254 14.24 -12.12 17.69
N ARG A 255 13.19 -12.49 16.96
CA ARG A 255 13.10 -13.74 16.20
C ARG A 255 12.11 -13.62 15.04
N VAL A 256 12.31 -14.46 14.04
CA VAL A 256 11.39 -14.65 12.90
C VAL A 256 11.13 -16.14 12.78
N GLU A 257 9.85 -16.52 12.86
CA GLU A 257 9.42 -17.91 12.75
C GLU A 257 8.57 -18.07 11.48
N SER A 258 8.91 -19.02 10.63
CA SER A 258 8.12 -19.33 9.43
C SER A 258 7.07 -20.40 9.79
N LEU A 259 5.80 -20.07 9.62
CA LEU A 259 4.69 -20.92 10.08
C LEU A 259 4.16 -21.87 8.98
N SER A 260 4.07 -21.43 7.71
CA SER A 260 3.70 -22.30 6.58
C SER A 260 3.86 -21.62 5.22
N THR A 261 4.00 -22.43 4.16
CA THR A 261 4.14 -22.01 2.74
C THR A 261 3.01 -22.53 1.82
N SER A 262 2.09 -23.36 2.33
CA SER A 262 0.94 -23.87 1.55
C SER A 262 -0.37 -23.25 2.00
N ALA A 263 -1.26 -22.99 1.04
CA ALA A 263 -2.63 -22.56 1.29
C ALA A 263 -3.33 -23.59 2.22
N PRO A 264 -4.15 -23.16 3.19
CA PRO A 264 -5.05 -24.09 3.87
C PRO A 264 -5.95 -24.76 2.81
N GLU A 265 -6.04 -26.09 2.83
CA GLU A 265 -6.74 -26.93 1.84
C GLU A 265 -8.27 -26.70 1.75
N THR A 266 -8.79 -25.68 2.42
CA THR A 266 -10.21 -25.32 2.49
C THR A 266 -10.36 -23.81 2.40
N ALA A 267 -10.42 -23.30 1.17
CA ALA A 267 -11.09 -22.04 0.86
C ALA A 267 -11.61 -22.15 -0.57
N GLU A 268 -12.91 -22.43 -0.69
CA GLU A 268 -13.60 -22.34 -1.98
C GLU A 268 -13.42 -20.94 -2.60
N PRO A 269 -13.32 -20.84 -3.93
CA PRO A 269 -13.20 -19.56 -4.60
C PRO A 269 -14.54 -18.81 -4.52
N GLY A 270 -14.66 -17.91 -3.55
CA GLY A 270 -15.73 -16.92 -3.53
C GLY A 270 -15.47 -15.90 -4.63
N GLY A 271 -16.29 -15.95 -5.68
CA GLY A 271 -16.21 -15.08 -6.84
C GLY A 271 -16.37 -13.59 -6.50
N LEU A 272 -15.66 -12.78 -7.27
CA LEU A 272 -16.08 -11.44 -7.66
C LEU A 272 -16.66 -11.54 -9.08
#